data_AF-A0A162ZB14-F1
#
_entry.id   AF-A0A162ZB14-F1
#
_cell.length_a   1.000
_cell.length_b   1.000
_cell.length_c   1.000
_cell.angle_alpha   90.00
_cell.angle_beta   90.00
_cell.angle_gamma   90.00
#
_symmetry.space_group_name_H-M   'P 1'
#
loop_
_entity.id
_entity.type
_entity.pdbx_description
1 polymer ?
#
loop_
_entity_poly.entity_id
_entity_poly.type
_entity_poly.pdbx_seq_one_letter_code
_entity_poly.pdbx_strand_id
1 'polypeptide(L)'
;MAENFDSDFKNHPLPLARIKKVMKTDQDVKMISAEAPILFAKGCEIFIAELTRRAWVHAEENKRRTLQRSDIATAISKTDMCDFLIDIVPREEAAKTTDAVRDFIIINIIY
;
A
#
# COMPACT_ATOMS: atom_id res chain seq x y z
N MET A 1 -16.69 5.44 27.89
CA MET A 1 -15.22 5.45 27.84
C MET A 1 -14.85 6.26 26.61
N ALA A 2 -14.50 7.54 26.76
CA ALA A 2 -14.00 8.31 25.62
C ALA A 2 -12.59 7.80 25.33
N GLU A 3 -12.35 7.23 24.15
CA GLU A 3 -10.99 6.89 23.75
C GLU A 3 -10.21 8.20 23.64
N ASN A 4 -9.20 8.38 24.49
CA ASN A 4 -8.26 9.47 24.38
C ASN A 4 -7.51 9.31 23.06
N PHE A 5 -7.98 10.00 22.01
CA PHE A 5 -7.18 10.27 20.82
C PHE A 5 -6.11 11.30 21.20
N ASP A 6 -5.10 10.86 21.95
CA ASP A 6 -3.76 11.45 21.84
C ASP A 6 -3.22 11.03 20.46
N SER A 7 -3.81 11.64 19.44
CA SER A 7 -3.40 11.48 18.06
C SER A 7 -2.06 12.18 17.92
N ASP A 8 -0.99 11.40 18.00
CA ASP A 8 0.38 11.84 17.81
C ASP A 8 0.61 12.14 16.30
N PHE A 9 -0.15 13.10 15.76
CA PHE A 9 -0.09 13.57 14.36
C PHE A 9 1.27 14.20 13.98
N LYS A 10 2.22 14.21 14.91
CA LYS A 10 3.58 14.68 14.69
C LYS A 10 4.49 13.54 14.24
N ASN A 11 4.17 12.29 14.60
CA ASN A 11 4.99 11.11 14.35
C ASN A 11 4.24 10.13 13.45
N HIS A 12 4.30 10.37 12.15
CA HIS A 12 3.78 9.42 11.16
C HIS A 12 4.86 8.41 10.76
N PRO A 13 4.56 7.10 10.68
CA PRO A 13 5.51 6.11 10.18
C PRO A 13 5.87 6.36 8.70
N LEU A 14 5.00 7.07 7.96
CA LEU A 14 5.22 7.46 6.57
C LEU A 14 5.49 8.96 6.46
N PRO A 15 6.54 9.38 5.72
CA PRO A 15 6.88 10.79 5.58
C PRO A 15 5.86 11.55 4.72
N LEU A 16 5.19 12.55 5.30
CA LEU A 16 4.15 13.35 4.63
C LEU A 16 4.61 13.99 3.32
N ALA A 17 5.88 14.40 3.25
CA ALA A 17 6.46 14.98 2.03
C ALA A 17 6.46 13.98 0.85
N ARG A 18 6.70 12.68 1.11
CA ARG A 18 6.67 11.63 0.08
C ARG A 18 5.24 11.32 -0.35
N ILE A 19 4.30 11.26 0.59
CA ILE A 19 2.88 11.11 0.29
C ILE A 19 2.41 12.25 -0.62
N LYS A 20 2.71 13.50 -0.25
CA LYS A 20 2.38 14.67 -1.08
C LYS A 20 3.03 14.61 -2.46
N LYS A 21 4.26 14.11 -2.57
CA LYS A 21 4.95 13.93 -3.85
C LYS A 21 4.25 12.91 -4.73
N VAL A 22 3.82 11.77 -4.18
CA VAL A 22 3.03 10.76 -4.90
C VAL A 22 1.68 11.33 -5.33
N MET A 23 0.97 12.07 -4.48
CA MET A 23 -0.29 12.73 -4.87
C MET A 23 -0.11 13.73 -6.03
N LYS A 24 1.08 14.34 -6.15
CA LYS A 24 1.43 15.31 -7.20
C LYS A 24 1.92 14.69 -8.50
N THR A 25 1.98 13.37 -8.59
CA THR A 25 2.36 12.71 -9.83
C THR A 25 1.24 12.77 -10.87
N ASP A 26 0.01 12.89 -10.39
CA ASP A 26 -1.14 13.22 -11.21
C ASP A 26 -1.08 14.70 -11.61
N GLN A 27 -1.03 14.96 -12.92
CA GLN A 27 -0.88 16.30 -13.49
C GLN A 27 -2.08 17.20 -13.21
N ASP A 28 -3.25 16.62 -12.93
CA ASP A 28 -4.47 17.38 -12.65
C ASP A 28 -4.54 17.87 -11.19
N VAL A 29 -3.65 17.39 -10.31
CA VAL A 29 -3.63 17.76 -8.89
C VAL A 29 -2.89 19.09 -8.68
N LYS A 30 -3.64 20.19 -8.53
CA LYS A 30 -3.08 21.55 -8.36
C LYS A 30 -2.74 21.95 -6.92
N MET A 31 -3.64 21.75 -5.97
CA MET A 31 -3.41 22.05 -4.55
C MET A 31 -3.81 20.85 -3.70
N ILE A 32 -3.10 20.65 -2.59
CA ILE A 32 -3.36 19.55 -1.66
C ILE A 32 -3.52 20.17 -0.27
N SER A 33 -4.66 19.93 0.37
CA SER A 33 -4.91 20.33 1.76
C SER A 33 -3.89 19.68 2.69
N ALA A 34 -3.50 20.38 3.77
CA ALA A 34 -2.58 19.85 4.76
C ALA A 34 -3.11 18.57 5.45
N GLU A 35 -4.43 18.42 5.54
CA GLU A 35 -5.10 17.27 6.15
C GLU A 35 -5.00 16.00 5.29
N ALA A 36 -4.95 16.13 3.96
CA ALA A 36 -5.00 14.97 3.08
C ALA A 36 -3.77 14.05 3.24
N PRO A 37 -2.52 14.54 3.26
CA PRO A 37 -1.35 13.69 3.54
C PRO A 37 -1.39 13.02 4.92
N ILE A 38 -1.98 13.67 5.94
CA ILE A 38 -2.12 13.12 7.30
C ILE A 38 -3.08 11.93 7.29
N LEU A 39 -4.23 12.07 6.62
CA LEU A 39 -5.20 10.98 6.45
C LEU A 39 -4.61 9.83 5.63
N PHE A 40 -3.89 10.13 4.54
CA PHE A 40 -3.20 9.12 3.76
C PHE A 40 -2.13 8.39 4.57
N ALA A 41 -1.36 9.09 5.42
CA ALA A 41 -0.37 8.44 6.27
C ALA A 41 -1.01 7.36 7.15
N LYS A 42 -2.13 7.68 7.80
CA LYS A 42 -2.84 6.73 8.65
C LYS A 42 -3.54 5.63 7.85
N GLY A 43 -4.18 6.00 6.74
CA GLY A 43 -4.85 5.05 5.84
C GLY A 43 -3.86 4.03 5.25
N CYS A 44 -2.69 4.48 4.81
CA CYS A 44 -1.63 3.62 4.31
C CYS A 44 -1.05 2.71 5.39
N GLU A 45 -0.87 3.20 6.63
CA GLU A 45 -0.45 2.35 7.76
C GLU A 45 -1.43 1.18 7.98
N ILE A 46 -2.74 1.48 8.05
CA ILE A 46 -3.79 0.47 8.22
C ILE A 46 -3.83 -0.48 7.01
N PHE A 47 -3.75 0.07 5.79
CA PHE A 47 -3.78 -0.71 4.56
C PHE A 47 -2.60 -1.70 4.48
N ILE A 48 -1.38 -1.24 4.76
CA ILE A 48 -0.17 -2.07 4.75
C ILE A 48 -0.29 -3.18 5.80
N ALA A 49 -0.70 -2.85 7.02
CA ALA A 49 -0.85 -3.83 8.10
C ALA A 49 -1.89 -4.90 7.74
N GLU A 50 -3.05 -4.50 7.24
CA GLU A 50 -4.12 -5.43 6.88
C GLU A 50 -3.76 -6.31 5.68
N LEU A 51 -3.17 -5.74 4.63
CA LEU A 51 -2.70 -6.52 3.47
C LEU A 51 -1.60 -7.49 3.87
N THR A 52 -0.66 -7.07 4.72
CA THR A 52 0.41 -7.93 5.25
C THR A 52 -0.17 -9.08 6.06
N ARG A 53 -1.14 -8.80 6.94
CA ARG A 53 -1.82 -9.83 7.74
C ARG A 53 -2.54 -10.84 6.86
N ARG A 54 -3.26 -10.40 5.84
CA ARG A 54 -3.94 -11.29 4.88
C ARG A 54 -2.95 -12.14 4.08
N ALA A 55 -1.87 -11.55 3.60
CA ALA A 55 -0.83 -12.28 2.89
C ALA A 55 -0.11 -13.29 3.81
N TRP A 56 0.09 -12.94 5.08
CA TRP A 56 0.74 -13.83 6.05
C TRP A 56 -0.02 -15.14 6.25
N VAL A 57 -1.36 -15.12 6.22
CA VAL A 57 -2.19 -16.34 6.27
C VAL A 57 -1.75 -17.34 5.19
N HIS A 58 -1.46 -16.87 3.97
CA HIS A 58 -1.01 -17.74 2.88
C HIS A 58 0.43 -18.24 3.05
N ALA A 59 1.30 -17.46 3.70
CA ALA A 59 2.63 -17.95 4.06
C ALA A 59 2.53 -19.08 5.09
N GLU A 60 1.67 -18.92 6.10
CA GLU A 60 1.42 -19.93 7.13
C GLU A 60 0.76 -21.20 6.60
N GLU A 61 -0.23 -21.07 5.71
CA GLU A 61 -0.85 -22.21 4.99
C GLU A 61 0.18 -23.05 4.24
N ASN A 62 1.23 -22.40 3.71
CA ASN A 62 2.35 -23.04 3.03
C ASN A 62 3.50 -23.46 3.98
N LYS A 63 3.29 -23.39 5.31
CA LYS A 63 4.28 -23.71 6.35
C LYS A 63 5.57 -22.89 6.24
N ARG A 64 5.49 -21.69 5.65
CA ARG A 64 6.62 -20.77 5.51
C ARG A 64 6.61 -19.73 6.63
N ARG A 65 7.81 -19.29 7.01
CA ARG A 65 8.03 -18.17 7.95
C ARG A 65 8.58 -16.92 7.25
N THR A 66 8.59 -16.95 5.92
CA THR A 66 9.04 -15.86 5.06
C THR A 66 7.90 -15.51 4.12
N LEU A 67 7.46 -14.25 4.19
CA LEU A 67 6.42 -13.72 3.32
C LEU A 67 6.96 -13.54 1.90
N GLN A 68 6.22 -14.02 0.90
CA GLN A 68 6.61 -13.97 -0.50
C GLN A 68 5.64 -13.13 -1.34
N ARG A 69 6.08 -12.72 -2.53
CA ARG A 69 5.23 -11.97 -3.47
C ARG A 69 3.97 -12.74 -3.87
N SER A 70 4.06 -14.06 -4.00
CA SER A 70 2.93 -14.95 -4.32
C SER A 70 1.85 -14.93 -3.24
N ASP A 71 2.21 -14.76 -1.96
CA ASP A 71 1.26 -14.62 -0.85
C ASP A 71 0.46 -13.33 -0.97
N ILE A 72 1.13 -12.23 -1.31
CA ILE A 72 0.51 -10.92 -1.53
C ILE A 72 -0.42 -10.98 -2.74
N ALA A 73 0.03 -11.56 -3.85
CA ALA A 73 -0.80 -11.73 -5.05
C ALA A 73 -2.06 -12.56 -4.75
N THR A 74 -1.93 -13.61 -3.95
CA THR A 74 -3.06 -14.44 -3.52
C THR A 74 -4.03 -13.64 -2.64
N ALA A 75 -3.52 -12.91 -1.65
CA ALA A 75 -4.35 -12.09 -0.76
C ALA A 75 -5.13 -10.99 -1.50
N ILE A 76 -4.49 -10.32 -2.46
CA ILE A 76 -5.13 -9.33 -3.34
C ILE A 76 -6.26 -9.99 -4.13
N SER A 77 -6.00 -11.15 -4.74
CA SER A 77 -7.01 -11.85 -5.55
C SER A 77 -8.23 -12.35 -4.79
N LYS A 78 -8.14 -12.45 -3.45
CA LYS A 78 -9.22 -12.86 -2.55
C LYS A 78 -9.90 -11.66 -1.87
N THR A 79 -9.51 -10.43 -2.21
CA THR A 79 -10.03 -9.21 -1.60
C THR A 79 -10.48 -8.26 -2.69
N ASP A 80 -11.79 -8.20 -2.97
CA ASP A 80 -12.36 -7.35 -4.03
C ASP A 80 -11.96 -5.87 -3.89
N MET A 81 -11.85 -5.38 -2.65
CA MET A 81 -11.39 -4.00 -2.37
C MET A 81 -9.94 -3.73 -2.83
N CYS A 82 -9.16 -4.76 -3.13
CA CYS A 82 -7.80 -4.68 -3.62
C CYS A 82 -7.70 -4.82 -5.15
N ASP A 83 -8.81 -4.83 -5.90
CA ASP A 83 -8.80 -4.96 -7.37
C ASP A 83 -7.99 -3.86 -8.06
N PHE A 84 -7.86 -2.68 -7.44
CA PHE A 84 -6.99 -1.61 -7.91
C PHE A 84 -5.49 -1.99 -8.00
N LEU A 85 -5.10 -3.14 -7.45
CA LEU A 85 -3.72 -3.66 -7.47
C LEU A 85 -3.48 -4.76 -8.49
N ILE A 86 -4.48 -5.21 -9.25
CA ILE A 86 -4.35 -6.34 -10.19
C ILE A 86 -3.22 -6.10 -11.20
N ASP A 87 -3.16 -4.90 -11.78
CA ASP A 87 -2.16 -4.53 -12.79
C ASP A 87 -0.78 -4.28 -12.19
N ILE A 88 -0.71 -4.01 -10.88
CA ILE A 88 0.54 -3.74 -10.15
C ILE A 88 1.19 -5.05 -9.68
N VAL A 89 0.35 -5.99 -9.24
CA VAL A 89 0.78 -7.30 -8.73
C VAL A 89 0.17 -8.40 -9.61
N PRO A 90 0.68 -8.59 -10.85
CA PRO A 90 0.21 -9.67 -11.70
C PRO A 90 0.45 -11.02 -11.04
N ARG A 91 -0.58 -11.87 -11.10
CA ARG A 91 -0.51 -13.31 -10.77
C ARG A 91 0.49 -13.98 -11.72
N GLU A 92 1.26 -14.95 -11.23
CA GLU A 92 2.33 -15.59 -12.02
C GLU A 92 1.84 -16.19 -13.35
N GLU A 93 0.58 -16.63 -13.43
CA GLU A 93 -0.06 -17.11 -14.67
C GLU A 93 -0.30 -16.00 -15.72
N ALA A 94 -0.37 -14.73 -15.31
CA ALA A 94 -0.67 -13.58 -16.17
C ALA A 94 0.58 -12.76 -16.55
N ALA A 95 1.79 -13.21 -16.16
CA ALA A 95 3.03 -12.47 -16.35
C ALA A 95 3.55 -12.52 -17.80
N LYS A 96 2.78 -11.93 -18.72
CA LYS A 96 3.30 -11.38 -19.98
C LYS A 96 2.66 -10.01 -20.17
N THR A 97 3.49 -8.96 -20.06
CA THR A 97 3.19 -7.53 -20.27
C THR A 97 2.93 -6.75 -18.97
N THR A 98 3.91 -5.95 -18.50
CA THR A 98 3.91 -4.47 -18.47
C THR A 98 4.91 -3.96 -17.42
N ASP A 99 6.07 -3.47 -17.86
CA ASP A 99 7.20 -3.08 -16.98
C ASP A 99 7.29 -1.58 -16.64
N ALA A 100 6.37 -0.73 -17.11
CA ALA A 100 6.49 0.72 -16.90
C ALA A 100 5.92 1.24 -15.55
N VAL A 101 4.91 0.58 -14.99
CA VAL A 101 4.23 1.04 -13.77
C VAL A 101 4.98 0.62 -12.49
N ARG A 102 5.71 -0.51 -12.57
CA ARG A 102 6.52 -1.07 -11.48
C ARG A 102 7.62 -0.13 -11.02
N ASP A 103 8.30 0.51 -11.97
CA ASP A 103 9.37 1.46 -11.68
C ASP A 103 8.84 2.70 -10.97
N PHE A 104 7.62 3.14 -11.30
CA PHE A 104 7.07 4.35 -10.71
C PHE A 104 6.73 4.21 -9.22
N ILE A 105 6.10 3.09 -8.84
CA ILE A 105 5.64 2.86 -7.47
C ILE A 105 6.79 2.46 -6.55
N ILE A 106 7.69 1.58 -7.00
CA ILE A 106 8.82 1.12 -6.18
C ILE A 106 9.84 2.25 -5.94
N ILE A 107 10.15 3.04 -6.97
CA ILE A 107 11.10 4.16 -6.82
C ILE A 107 10.53 5.28 -5.95
N ASN A 108 9.23 5.59 -6.05
CA ASN A 108 8.68 6.73 -5.31
C ASN A 108 8.19 6.42 -3.89
N ILE A 109 7.96 5.15 -3.53
CA ILE A 109 7.45 4.78 -2.19
C ILE A 109 8.55 4.22 -1.28
N ILE A 110 9.59 3.55 -1.81
CA ILE A 110 10.60 2.85 -0.98
C ILE A 110 11.96 3.58 -0.90
N TYR A 111 12.34 4.40 -1.91
CA TYR A 111 13.62 5.16 -1.92
C TYR A 111 13.40 6.68 -1.82
#